data_AF-A0A4Q6DLV3-F1
#
_entry.id   AF-A0A4Q6DLV3-F1
#
_cell.length_a   1.000
_cell.length_b   1.000
_cell.length_c   1.000
_cell.angle_alpha   90.00
_cell.angle_beta   90.00
_cell.angle_gamma   90.00
#
_symmetry.space_group_name_H-M   'P 1'
#
loop_
_entity.id
_entity.type
_entity.pdbx_description
1 polymer ?
#
loop_
_entity_poly.entity_id
_entity_poly.type
_entity_poly.pdbx_seq_one_letter_code
_entity_poly.pdbx_strand_id
1 'polypeptide(L)'
;ATLGRNNYMYVDKNMAANPYFTLANEGNRGVFVPTSSITASNGVADWKGGRLTNQFGRVLELNSKGKVNQFAVVLDATWNYFKDGEISASYTYNDTKDNTSYNGNVANSATLSLPVKDDPRDLSKMSYSDNQFRNKVVIYGTSPSFYGFRLGVRYSGIGGTRYSLLAGGNINGDFVATNDLAYVFDRNNQTVPANVRTGLQTLLDNPNASQSLKDYINKYSGEIAERNGGVNDFFGIVDLKLSYQLHLNKKHSIEFSGDVFNFANLLNKKWGVNETLGNQALYAVSAFDTANKAYTYRVNNTGIVTPSGNPWQIQIGLRYGF
;
A
#
# COMPACT_ATOMS: atom_id res chain seq x y z
N ALA A 1 -15.71 16.24 4.84
CA ALA A 1 -15.79 14.81 4.47
C ALA A 1 -16.14 14.72 3.00
N THR A 2 -15.52 13.79 2.28
CA THR A 2 -15.76 13.55 0.85
C THR A 2 -16.37 12.15 0.69
N LEU A 3 -17.61 12.10 0.23
CA LEU A 3 -18.33 10.84 -0.01
C LEU A 3 -18.49 10.65 -1.52
N GLY A 4 -17.61 9.88 -2.13
CA GLY A 4 -17.71 9.52 -3.54
C GLY A 4 -18.65 8.34 -3.72
N ARG A 5 -19.59 8.44 -4.65
CA ARG A 5 -20.53 7.39 -5.01
C ARG A 5 -20.55 7.26 -6.52
N ASN A 6 -20.94 6.07 -6.98
CA ASN A 6 -21.07 5.78 -8.40
C ASN A 6 -19.76 5.97 -9.18
N ASN A 7 -18.62 5.73 -8.52
CA ASN A 7 -17.32 5.76 -9.16
C ASN A 7 -17.18 4.57 -10.11
N TYR A 8 -16.43 4.80 -11.17
CA TYR A 8 -16.22 3.83 -12.22
C TYR A 8 -15.37 2.64 -11.74
N MET A 9 -15.71 1.44 -12.19
CA MET A 9 -14.99 0.21 -11.92
C MET A 9 -15.25 -0.78 -13.05
N TYR A 10 -14.28 -1.62 -13.38
CA TYR A 10 -14.49 -2.74 -14.31
C TYR A 10 -14.71 -4.05 -13.56
N VAL A 11 -15.66 -4.86 -14.04
CA VAL A 11 -15.90 -6.22 -13.55
C VAL A 11 -15.91 -7.20 -14.71
N ASP A 12 -15.44 -8.43 -14.47
CA ASP A 12 -15.41 -9.46 -15.50
C ASP A 12 -16.76 -10.19 -15.61
N LYS A 13 -17.47 -9.96 -16.71
CA LYS A 13 -18.77 -10.59 -17.00
C LYS A 13 -18.68 -11.97 -17.59
N ASN A 14 -17.53 -12.35 -18.13
CA ASN A 14 -17.37 -13.71 -18.66
C ASN A 14 -16.94 -14.71 -17.58
N MET A 15 -16.76 -14.29 -16.33
CA MET A 15 -16.48 -15.18 -15.21
C MET A 15 -17.76 -15.89 -14.73
N ALA A 16 -17.64 -17.15 -14.31
CA ALA A 16 -18.74 -17.94 -13.75
C ALA A 16 -19.54 -17.15 -12.69
N ALA A 17 -20.86 -17.26 -12.72
CA ALA A 17 -21.73 -16.48 -11.83
C ALA A 17 -21.57 -16.89 -10.35
N ASN A 18 -21.40 -18.19 -10.10
CA ASN A 18 -21.20 -18.78 -8.78
C ASN A 18 -19.87 -19.54 -8.75
N PRO A 19 -19.25 -19.71 -7.56
CA PRO A 19 -18.08 -20.56 -7.43
C PRO A 19 -18.42 -22.02 -7.75
N TYR A 20 -17.50 -22.74 -8.37
CA TYR A 20 -17.63 -24.19 -8.61
C TYR A 20 -17.53 -24.99 -7.31
N PHE A 21 -16.76 -24.47 -6.35
CA PHE A 21 -16.63 -25.01 -5.01
C PHE A 21 -16.08 -23.95 -4.04
N THR A 22 -16.10 -24.26 -2.75
CA THR A 22 -15.51 -23.42 -1.70
C THR A 22 -14.39 -24.14 -0.97
N LEU A 23 -13.37 -23.39 -0.54
CA LEU A 23 -12.29 -23.86 0.31
C LEU A 23 -12.74 -23.80 1.78
N ALA A 24 -13.18 -24.93 2.33
CA ALA A 24 -13.68 -25.01 3.70
C ALA A 24 -12.60 -24.64 4.74
N ASN A 25 -11.34 -24.95 4.44
CA ASN A 25 -10.17 -24.62 5.27
C ASN A 25 -9.75 -23.14 5.19
N GLU A 26 -10.41 -22.32 4.36
CA GLU A 26 -10.12 -20.89 4.18
C GLU A 26 -11.37 -20.01 4.35
N GLY A 27 -12.18 -20.30 5.38
CA GLY A 27 -13.38 -19.52 5.65
C GLY A 27 -14.40 -19.54 4.50
N ASN A 28 -14.50 -20.68 3.81
CA ASN A 28 -15.36 -20.90 2.65
C ASN A 28 -15.08 -19.92 1.50
N ARG A 29 -13.80 -19.69 1.16
CA ARG A 29 -13.42 -18.92 -0.04
C ARG A 29 -14.01 -19.57 -1.30
N GLY A 30 -14.72 -18.80 -2.12
CA GLY A 30 -15.19 -19.26 -3.43
C GLY A 30 -14.06 -19.43 -4.44
N VAL A 31 -14.11 -20.52 -5.23
CA VAL A 31 -13.21 -20.76 -6.37
C VAL A 31 -14.04 -20.84 -7.65
N PHE A 32 -13.71 -19.98 -8.62
CA PHE A 32 -14.47 -19.74 -9.84
C PHE A 32 -13.99 -20.56 -11.05
N VAL A 33 -13.16 -21.58 -10.82
CA VAL A 33 -12.79 -22.60 -11.80
C VAL A 33 -13.11 -24.00 -11.26
N PRO A 34 -13.41 -24.99 -12.11
CA PRO A 34 -13.54 -26.37 -11.66
C PRO A 34 -12.19 -26.92 -11.19
N THR A 35 -12.21 -27.91 -10.30
CA THR A 35 -10.99 -28.57 -9.80
C THR A 35 -10.14 -29.20 -10.90
N SER A 36 -10.77 -29.64 -11.99
CA SER A 36 -10.09 -30.18 -13.19
C SER A 36 -9.23 -29.15 -13.93
N SER A 37 -9.42 -27.86 -13.67
CA SER A 37 -8.64 -26.76 -14.25
C SER A 37 -7.53 -26.26 -13.32
N ILE A 38 -7.33 -26.91 -12.17
CA ILE A 38 -6.25 -26.57 -11.23
C ILE A 38 -5.18 -27.65 -11.33
N THR A 39 -3.95 -27.25 -11.63
CA THR A 39 -2.84 -28.19 -11.77
C THR A 39 -2.42 -28.70 -10.39
N ALA A 40 -2.62 -29.99 -10.10
CA ALA A 40 -2.40 -30.56 -8.77
C ALA A 40 -0.96 -30.39 -8.26
N SER A 41 0.04 -30.42 -9.14
CA SER A 41 1.47 -30.36 -8.77
C SER A 41 1.97 -28.99 -8.34
N ASN A 42 1.23 -27.91 -8.59
CA ASN A 42 1.66 -26.55 -8.25
C ASN A 42 0.50 -25.61 -7.84
N GLY A 43 -0.74 -26.05 -7.92
CA GLY A 43 -1.93 -25.27 -7.60
C GLY A 43 -2.24 -24.14 -8.58
N VAL A 44 -1.63 -24.11 -9.77
CA VAL A 44 -1.94 -23.07 -10.76
C VAL A 44 -3.32 -23.34 -11.38
N ALA A 45 -4.24 -22.40 -11.19
CA ALA A 45 -5.57 -22.41 -11.79
C ALA A 45 -5.54 -21.87 -13.24
N ASP A 46 -6.06 -22.65 -14.20
CA ASP A 46 -6.44 -22.13 -15.51
C ASP A 46 -7.78 -21.40 -15.41
N TRP A 47 -7.71 -20.08 -15.26
CA TRP A 47 -8.84 -19.16 -15.16
C TRP A 47 -9.81 -19.24 -16.35
N LYS A 48 -9.40 -19.80 -17.50
CA LYS A 48 -10.28 -19.99 -18.67
C LYS A 48 -11.31 -21.10 -18.42
N GLY A 49 -11.01 -22.06 -17.54
CA GLY A 49 -11.95 -23.10 -17.14
C GLY A 49 -13.19 -22.57 -16.39
N GLY A 50 -13.11 -21.33 -15.91
CA GLY A 50 -14.16 -20.63 -15.18
C GLY A 50 -15.01 -19.67 -16.02
N ARG A 51 -15.00 -19.79 -17.35
CA ARG A 51 -15.68 -18.84 -18.25
C ARG A 51 -17.07 -19.29 -18.66
N LEU A 52 -17.99 -18.34 -18.80
CA LEU A 52 -19.36 -18.60 -19.28
C LEU A 52 -19.37 -18.96 -20.77
N THR A 53 -18.45 -18.39 -21.55
CA THR A 53 -18.20 -18.73 -22.95
C THR A 53 -16.71 -18.77 -23.26
N ASN A 54 -16.30 -19.73 -24.11
CA ASN A 54 -14.93 -19.89 -24.58
C ASN A 54 -14.63 -19.07 -25.85
N GLN A 55 -15.60 -18.32 -26.38
CA GLN A 55 -15.40 -17.47 -27.55
C GLN A 55 -14.60 -16.19 -27.23
N PHE A 56 -14.62 -15.77 -25.97
CA PHE A 56 -13.93 -14.59 -25.48
C PHE A 56 -13.08 -14.95 -24.25
N GLY A 57 -12.01 -14.18 -24.02
CA GLY A 57 -11.26 -14.24 -22.76
C GLY A 57 -12.03 -13.54 -21.64
N ARG A 58 -11.44 -12.48 -21.08
CA ARG A 58 -12.12 -11.61 -20.13
C ARG A 58 -13.06 -10.65 -20.86
N VAL A 59 -14.23 -10.39 -20.29
CA VAL A 59 -15.18 -9.36 -20.79
C VAL A 59 -15.40 -8.34 -19.69
N LEU A 60 -14.77 -7.18 -19.82
CA LEU A 60 -14.73 -6.18 -18.76
C LEU A 60 -15.85 -5.15 -18.95
N GLU A 61 -16.87 -5.21 -18.10
CA GLU A 61 -17.95 -4.22 -18.05
C GLU A 61 -17.54 -3.05 -17.16
N LEU A 62 -17.57 -1.83 -17.72
CA LEU A 62 -17.52 -0.60 -16.94
C LEU A 62 -18.86 -0.39 -16.22
N ASN A 63 -18.81 -0.26 -14.91
CA ASN A 63 -19.96 0.03 -14.07
C ASN A 63 -19.66 1.17 -13.10
N SER A 64 -20.68 1.61 -12.38
CA SER A 64 -20.61 2.70 -11.40
C SER A 64 -20.87 2.20 -9.98
N LYS A 65 -20.21 1.11 -9.56
CA LYS A 65 -20.39 0.55 -8.20
C LYS A 65 -19.31 0.99 -7.20
N GLY A 66 -18.29 1.71 -7.65
CA GLY A 66 -17.22 2.23 -6.79
C GLY A 66 -17.72 3.27 -5.79
N LYS A 67 -17.18 3.24 -4.58
CA LYS A 67 -17.54 4.12 -3.46
C LYS A 67 -16.29 4.46 -2.66
N VAL A 68 -16.21 5.70 -2.18
CA VAL A 68 -15.16 6.17 -1.26
C VAL A 68 -15.77 7.04 -0.17
N ASN A 69 -15.26 6.89 1.04
CA ASN A 69 -15.55 7.71 2.20
C ASN A 69 -14.21 8.25 2.72
N GLN A 70 -13.98 9.55 2.59
CA GLN A 70 -12.80 10.21 3.12
C GLN A 70 -13.17 11.25 4.17
N PHE A 71 -12.57 11.13 5.33
CA PHE A 71 -12.65 12.09 6.42
C PHE A 71 -11.24 12.56 6.73
N ALA A 72 -10.97 13.83 6.46
CA ALA A 72 -9.69 14.46 6.78
C ALA A 72 -9.92 15.73 7.60
N VAL A 73 -9.07 15.93 8.59
CA VAL A 73 -8.96 17.16 9.37
C VAL A 73 -7.57 17.71 9.13
N VAL A 74 -7.50 18.97 8.71
CA VAL A 74 -6.24 19.68 8.47
C VAL A 74 -6.16 20.85 9.44
N LEU A 75 -5.04 20.95 10.13
CA LEU A 75 -4.70 22.06 11.01
C LEU A 75 -3.46 22.74 10.47
N ASP A 76 -3.62 23.99 10.07
CA ASP A 76 -2.56 24.81 9.51
C ASP A 76 -2.29 26.00 10.43
N ALA A 77 -1.01 26.30 10.64
CA ALA A 77 -0.57 27.45 11.42
C ALA A 77 0.67 28.06 10.76
N THR A 78 0.67 29.39 10.64
CA THR A 78 1.81 30.17 10.17
C THR A 78 2.12 31.27 11.16
N TRP A 79 3.39 31.41 11.50
CA TRP A 79 3.89 32.45 12.40
C TRP A 79 5.08 33.17 11.76
N ASN A 80 4.84 34.45 11.44
CA ASN A 80 5.88 35.41 11.09
C ASN A 80 6.47 35.97 12.38
N TYR A 81 7.64 35.50 12.79
CA TYR A 81 8.16 35.75 14.13
C TYR A 81 9.14 36.91 14.20
N PHE A 82 9.88 37.20 13.12
CA PHE A 82 10.80 38.34 13.05
C PHE A 82 11.24 38.65 11.62
N LYS A 83 11.13 39.91 11.20
CA LYS A 83 11.41 40.37 9.82
C LYS A 83 10.70 39.47 8.79
N ASP A 84 11.45 38.82 7.92
CA ASP A 84 11.04 37.88 6.89
C ASP A 84 11.22 36.41 7.31
N GLY A 85 11.47 36.15 8.59
CA GLY A 85 11.48 34.82 9.18
C GLY A 85 10.05 34.32 9.42
N GLU A 86 9.79 33.10 8.97
CA GLU A 86 8.47 32.47 9.00
C GLU A 86 8.60 31.00 9.42
N ILE A 87 7.67 30.52 10.24
CA ILE A 87 7.43 29.09 10.44
C ILE A 87 5.99 28.79 10.05
N SER A 88 5.81 27.82 9.17
CA SER A 88 4.52 27.30 8.72
C SER A 88 4.45 25.80 9.02
N ALA A 89 3.39 25.34 9.65
CA ALA A 89 3.17 23.93 9.98
C ALA A 89 1.77 23.50 9.57
N SER A 90 1.67 22.29 9.01
CA SER A 90 0.43 21.65 8.61
C SER A 90 0.40 20.23 9.18
N TYR A 91 -0.69 19.89 9.85
CA TYR A 91 -0.97 18.53 10.27
C TYR A 91 -2.27 18.06 9.65
N THR A 92 -2.24 16.90 9.00
CA THR A 92 -3.42 16.23 8.45
C THR A 92 -3.64 14.90 9.18
N TYR A 93 -4.82 14.76 9.77
CA TYR A 93 -5.37 13.47 10.18
C TYR A 93 -6.33 12.97 9.09
N ASN A 94 -6.17 11.73 8.62
CA ASN A 94 -6.97 11.20 7.52
C ASN A 94 -7.52 9.78 7.79
N ASP A 95 -8.77 9.55 7.40
CA ASP A 95 -9.48 8.26 7.40
C ASP A 95 -10.22 8.10 6.06
N THR A 96 -9.65 7.28 5.18
CA THR A 96 -10.14 7.00 3.83
C THR A 96 -10.44 5.52 3.69
N LYS A 97 -11.70 5.22 3.40
CA LYS A 97 -12.17 3.87 3.08
C LYS A 97 -12.82 3.85 1.71
N ASP A 98 -12.60 2.79 0.95
CA ASP A 98 -13.29 2.54 -0.32
C ASP A 98 -13.67 1.06 -0.44
N ASN A 99 -14.46 0.71 -1.46
CA ASN A 99 -14.69 -0.69 -1.86
C ASN A 99 -13.83 -1.09 -3.07
N THR A 100 -13.22 -0.12 -3.73
CA THR A 100 -12.21 -0.29 -4.78
C THR A 100 -11.33 0.95 -4.82
N SER A 101 -10.01 0.74 -4.91
CA SER A 101 -9.01 1.80 -5.06
C SER A 101 -8.54 1.95 -6.51
N TYR A 102 -9.32 1.42 -7.46
CA TYR A 102 -9.03 1.53 -8.88
C TYR A 102 -8.93 2.99 -9.32
N ASN A 103 -7.76 3.37 -9.81
CA ASN A 103 -7.43 4.73 -10.26
C ASN A 103 -6.89 4.77 -11.69
N GLY A 104 -6.96 3.65 -12.43
CA GLY A 104 -6.24 3.44 -13.68
C GLY A 104 -7.00 3.81 -14.95
N ASN A 105 -6.25 3.81 -16.06
CA ASN A 105 -6.74 4.12 -17.42
C ASN A 105 -6.95 2.85 -18.27
N VAL A 106 -6.58 1.67 -17.75
CA VAL A 106 -6.68 0.37 -18.42
C VAL A 106 -7.70 -0.48 -17.70
N ALA A 107 -8.68 -1.04 -18.41
CA ALA A 107 -9.76 -1.81 -17.80
C ALA A 107 -9.26 -2.98 -16.93
N ASN A 108 -8.15 -3.61 -17.34
CA ASN A 108 -7.59 -4.79 -16.67
C ASN A 108 -7.10 -4.51 -15.24
N SER A 109 -6.60 -3.30 -14.95
CA SER A 109 -6.04 -2.99 -13.62
C SER A 109 -7.10 -2.87 -12.52
N ALA A 110 -8.38 -2.77 -12.88
CA ALA A 110 -9.49 -2.76 -11.94
C ALA A 110 -9.48 -3.98 -11.01
N THR A 111 -9.28 -5.19 -11.56
CA THR A 111 -9.22 -6.41 -10.75
C THR A 111 -7.83 -6.69 -10.19
N LEU A 112 -6.76 -6.24 -10.86
CA LEU A 112 -5.37 -6.45 -10.41
C LEU A 112 -5.08 -5.75 -9.07
N SER A 113 -5.62 -4.54 -8.90
CA SER A 113 -5.35 -3.67 -7.75
C SER A 113 -6.40 -3.78 -6.64
N LEU A 114 -7.31 -4.76 -6.72
CA LEU A 114 -8.37 -4.95 -5.74
C LEU A 114 -8.18 -6.25 -4.97
N PRO A 115 -7.52 -6.22 -3.80
CA PRO A 115 -7.42 -7.40 -2.97
C PRO A 115 -8.78 -7.91 -2.49
N VAL A 116 -9.08 -9.18 -2.76
CA VAL A 116 -10.41 -9.79 -2.54
C VAL A 116 -10.31 -11.09 -1.77
N LYS A 117 -11.39 -11.47 -1.09
CA LYS A 117 -11.52 -12.82 -0.54
C LYS A 117 -11.67 -13.81 -1.70
N ASP A 118 -12.66 -13.59 -2.55
CA ASP A 118 -13.01 -14.49 -3.63
C ASP A 118 -13.57 -13.72 -4.84
N ASP A 119 -14.83 -13.29 -4.84
CA ASP A 119 -15.43 -12.68 -6.04
C ASP A 119 -15.00 -11.21 -6.22
N PRO A 120 -14.16 -10.87 -7.22
CA PRO A 120 -13.77 -9.48 -7.48
C PRO A 120 -14.91 -8.56 -7.94
N ARG A 121 -16.09 -9.13 -8.23
CA ARG A 121 -17.30 -8.39 -8.58
C ARG A 121 -18.09 -7.94 -7.35
N ASP A 122 -17.84 -8.55 -6.19
CA ASP A 122 -18.45 -8.15 -4.94
C ASP A 122 -17.78 -6.89 -4.37
N LEU A 123 -18.46 -5.76 -4.55
CA LEU A 123 -18.06 -4.45 -4.06
C LEU A 123 -18.92 -3.99 -2.87
N SER A 124 -19.51 -4.94 -2.14
CA SER A 124 -20.34 -4.65 -0.96
C SER A 124 -19.51 -4.18 0.24
N LYS A 125 -18.28 -4.66 0.38
CA LYS A 125 -17.40 -4.35 1.52
C LYS A 125 -16.61 -3.07 1.29
N MET A 126 -16.65 -2.18 2.28
CA MET A 126 -15.75 -1.02 2.38
C MET A 126 -14.60 -1.37 3.33
N SER A 127 -13.37 -1.13 2.93
CA SER A 127 -12.16 -1.28 3.75
C SER A 127 -11.27 -0.05 3.59
N TYR A 128 -10.10 0.01 4.24
CA TYR A 128 -9.18 1.11 3.99
C TYR A 128 -8.77 1.18 2.52
N SER A 129 -8.67 2.39 2.00
CA SER A 129 -8.23 2.69 0.63
C SER A 129 -6.72 2.48 0.47
N ASP A 130 -6.25 2.19 -0.74
CA ASP A 130 -4.81 2.18 -1.07
C ASP A 130 -4.18 3.57 -0.87
N ASN A 131 -4.99 4.64 -0.93
CA ASN A 131 -4.56 6.02 -0.70
C ASN A 131 -4.67 6.43 0.79
N GLN A 132 -5.00 5.51 1.69
CA GLN A 132 -5.08 5.80 3.12
C GLN A 132 -3.70 6.15 3.68
N PHE A 133 -3.66 7.22 4.47
CA PHE A 133 -2.65 7.48 5.52
C PHE A 133 -3.36 8.01 6.76
N ARG A 134 -2.78 7.84 7.95
CA ARG A 134 -3.39 8.28 9.21
C ARG A 134 -2.95 9.68 9.61
N ASN A 135 -1.64 9.93 9.55
CA ASN A 135 -1.01 11.16 10.01
C ASN A 135 -0.08 11.69 8.92
N LYS A 136 -0.15 12.98 8.64
CA LYS A 136 0.83 13.68 7.79
C LYS A 136 1.20 14.99 8.45
N VAL A 137 2.50 15.27 8.52
CA VAL A 137 3.06 16.49 9.11
C VAL A 137 3.94 17.14 8.05
N VAL A 138 3.73 18.43 7.81
CA VAL A 138 4.61 19.22 6.96
C VAL A 138 4.96 20.49 7.70
N ILE A 139 6.26 20.77 7.88
CA ILE A 139 6.75 21.98 8.53
C ILE A 139 7.71 22.66 7.57
N TYR A 140 7.54 23.95 7.40
CA TYR A 140 8.45 24.83 6.70
C TYR A 140 8.92 25.90 7.67
N GLY A 141 10.23 26.12 7.74
CA GLY A 141 10.82 27.18 8.53
C GLY A 141 11.80 27.96 7.68
N THR A 142 11.78 29.28 7.78
CA THR A 142 12.79 30.14 7.18
C THR A 142 13.31 31.11 8.23
N SER A 143 14.63 31.23 8.31
CA SER A 143 15.27 32.22 9.15
C SER A 143 14.97 33.63 8.62
N PRO A 144 15.04 34.66 9.48
CA PRO A 144 15.13 36.03 9.03
C PRO A 144 16.39 36.20 8.19
N SER A 145 16.34 37.09 7.19
CA SER A 145 17.50 37.43 6.40
C SER A 145 18.55 38.13 7.27
N PHE A 146 19.79 37.67 7.17
CA PHE A 146 20.94 38.20 7.89
C PHE A 146 22.11 38.41 6.93
N TYR A 147 22.47 39.67 6.66
CA TYR A 147 23.49 40.05 5.67
C TYR A 147 23.33 39.34 4.32
N GLY A 148 22.09 39.21 3.83
CA GLY A 148 21.76 38.54 2.57
C GLY A 148 21.64 37.01 2.66
N PHE A 149 22.05 36.38 3.77
CA PHE A 149 21.85 34.95 4.00
C PHE A 149 20.48 34.63 4.54
N ARG A 150 19.93 33.50 4.10
CA ARG A 150 18.68 32.92 4.62
C ARG A 150 18.76 31.40 4.64
N LEU A 151 18.39 30.82 5.77
CA LEU A 151 18.27 29.37 5.95
C LEU A 151 16.81 28.97 5.85
N GLY A 152 16.51 27.97 5.04
CA GLY A 152 15.23 27.28 4.96
C GLY A 152 15.36 25.85 5.44
N VAL A 153 14.35 25.37 6.16
CA VAL A 153 14.20 23.97 6.56
C VAL A 153 12.80 23.53 6.15
N ARG A 154 12.70 22.32 5.61
CA ARG A 154 11.44 21.64 5.39
C ARG A 154 11.48 20.28 6.07
N TYR A 155 10.45 19.96 6.84
CA TYR A 155 10.16 18.62 7.28
C TYR A 155 8.89 18.11 6.60
N SER A 156 8.89 16.88 6.13
CA SER A 156 7.69 16.21 5.61
C SER A 156 7.66 14.78 6.10
N GLY A 157 6.62 14.41 6.84
CA GLY A 157 6.42 13.06 7.34
C GLY A 157 5.00 12.55 7.11
N ILE A 158 4.88 11.24 6.99
CA ILE A 158 3.63 10.52 6.77
C ILE A 158 3.67 9.18 7.48
N GLY A 159 2.53 8.75 8.02
CA GLY A 159 2.39 7.45 8.69
C GLY A 159 0.98 6.92 8.65
N GLY A 160 0.85 5.64 8.96
CA GLY A 160 -0.42 4.91 8.90
C GLY A 160 -0.90 4.64 7.47
N THR A 161 0.02 4.61 6.51
CA THR A 161 -0.26 4.00 5.19
C THR A 161 -0.54 2.52 5.37
N ARG A 162 -1.22 1.90 4.39
CA ARG A 162 -1.77 0.56 4.54
C ARG A 162 -1.20 -0.41 3.53
N TYR A 163 -1.28 -1.70 3.88
CA TYR A 163 -0.96 -2.80 2.98
C TYR A 163 -1.81 -4.03 3.31
N SER A 164 -1.88 -4.96 2.36
CA SER A 164 -2.65 -6.20 2.46
C SER A 164 -1.74 -7.43 2.55
N LEU A 165 -2.25 -8.50 3.18
CA LEU A 165 -1.65 -9.82 3.13
C LEU A 165 -2.35 -10.65 2.06
N LEU A 166 -1.56 -11.20 1.14
CA LEU A 166 -2.01 -11.92 -0.04
C LEU A 166 -1.63 -13.40 0.05
N ALA A 167 -2.44 -14.26 -0.56
CA ALA A 167 -2.24 -15.71 -0.55
C ALA A 167 -1.04 -16.17 -1.41
N GLY A 168 -0.53 -15.30 -2.28
CA GLY A 168 0.63 -15.58 -3.13
C GLY A 168 0.35 -16.51 -4.31
N GLY A 169 -0.87 -16.44 -4.85
CA GLY A 169 -1.32 -17.17 -6.03
C GLY A 169 -2.73 -16.76 -6.44
N ASN A 170 -3.21 -17.31 -7.56
CA ASN A 170 -4.59 -17.20 -8.02
C ASN A 170 -5.40 -18.35 -7.40
N ILE A 171 -5.87 -18.14 -6.18
CA ILE A 171 -6.57 -19.12 -5.34
C ILE A 171 -8.06 -19.17 -5.73
N ASN A 172 -8.66 -18.01 -6.04
CA ASN A 172 -10.05 -17.92 -6.44
C ASN A 172 -10.28 -18.30 -7.93
N GLY A 173 -9.21 -18.46 -8.72
CA GLY A 173 -9.29 -18.84 -10.13
C GLY A 173 -9.75 -17.72 -11.08
N ASP A 174 -9.73 -16.46 -10.67
CA ASP A 174 -10.40 -15.37 -11.38
C ASP A 174 -9.61 -14.77 -12.56
N PHE A 175 -8.29 -15.02 -12.62
CA PHE A 175 -7.25 -14.56 -13.59
C PHE A 175 -6.04 -13.98 -12.86
N VAL A 176 -6.25 -13.35 -11.70
CA VAL A 176 -5.28 -12.51 -11.02
C VAL A 176 -4.57 -13.30 -9.92
N ALA A 177 -3.24 -13.39 -10.01
CA ALA A 177 -2.45 -14.13 -9.01
C ALA A 177 -1.95 -13.28 -7.83
N THR A 178 -2.28 -11.98 -7.83
CA THR A 178 -1.66 -10.97 -6.96
C THR A 178 -2.66 -10.14 -6.16
N ASN A 179 -3.91 -10.56 -6.06
CA ASN A 179 -4.96 -9.84 -5.34
C ASN A 179 -5.74 -10.73 -4.35
N ASP A 180 -5.57 -12.04 -4.35
CA ASP A 180 -6.26 -12.87 -3.37
C ASP A 180 -5.72 -12.62 -1.96
N LEU A 181 -6.59 -12.16 -1.06
CA LEU A 181 -6.28 -11.96 0.35
C LEU A 181 -5.92 -13.30 1.00
N ALA A 182 -4.90 -13.31 1.85
CA ALA A 182 -4.51 -14.53 2.56
C ALA A 182 -5.59 -14.94 3.56
N TYR A 183 -5.88 -16.24 3.66
CA TYR A 183 -6.43 -16.79 4.89
C TYR A 183 -5.28 -16.97 5.87
N VAL A 184 -5.25 -16.21 6.96
CA VAL A 184 -4.13 -16.28 7.91
C VAL A 184 -4.39 -17.48 8.82
N PHE A 185 -3.75 -18.61 8.54
CA PHE A 185 -3.96 -19.84 9.31
C PHE A 185 -3.59 -19.67 10.79
N ASP A 186 -4.41 -20.20 11.70
CA ASP A 186 -4.08 -20.25 13.12
C ASP A 186 -2.94 -21.25 13.37
N ARG A 187 -1.77 -20.71 13.73
CA ARG A 187 -0.56 -21.51 14.00
C ARG A 187 -0.69 -22.44 15.21
N ASN A 188 -1.66 -22.21 16.09
CA ASN A 188 -1.89 -23.04 17.28
C ASN A 188 -2.88 -24.19 17.00
N ASN A 189 -3.65 -24.10 15.91
CA ASN A 189 -4.60 -25.13 15.52
C ASN A 189 -3.89 -26.33 14.89
N GLN A 190 -3.93 -27.50 15.54
CA GLN A 190 -3.25 -28.71 15.08
C GLN A 190 -3.77 -29.27 13.74
N THR A 191 -4.96 -28.84 13.28
CA THR A 191 -5.46 -29.22 11.95
C THR A 191 -4.76 -28.46 10.82
N VAL A 192 -4.03 -27.38 11.12
CA VAL A 192 -3.22 -26.66 10.14
C VAL A 192 -1.91 -27.42 9.88
N PRO A 193 -1.49 -27.57 8.60
CA PRO A 193 -0.25 -28.26 8.26
C PRO A 193 0.97 -27.74 9.04
N ALA A 194 1.81 -28.67 9.52
CA ALA A 194 2.94 -28.36 10.38
C ALA A 194 3.92 -27.35 9.75
N ASN A 195 4.16 -27.44 8.44
CA ASN A 195 5.03 -26.51 7.72
C ASN A 195 4.48 -25.06 7.71
N VAL A 196 3.15 -24.89 7.67
CA VAL A 196 2.50 -23.57 7.74
C VAL A 196 2.58 -23.03 9.16
N ARG A 197 2.27 -23.85 10.18
CA ARG A 197 2.36 -23.45 11.60
C ARG A 197 3.78 -23.01 11.97
N THR A 198 4.76 -23.85 11.67
CA THR A 198 6.18 -23.54 11.92
C THR A 198 6.63 -22.34 11.11
N GLY A 199 6.25 -22.22 9.83
CA GLY A 199 6.60 -21.06 9.01
C GLY A 199 6.06 -19.75 9.56
N LEU A 200 4.81 -19.73 10.04
CA LEU A 200 4.21 -18.55 10.64
C LEU A 200 4.87 -18.22 11.97
N GLN A 201 5.17 -19.22 12.80
CA GLN A 201 5.89 -19.04 14.05
C GLN A 201 7.29 -18.44 13.81
N THR A 202 8.06 -18.98 12.86
CA THR A 202 9.37 -18.45 12.46
C THR A 202 9.28 -16.99 11.99
N LEU A 203 8.25 -16.64 11.21
CA LEU A 203 8.02 -15.27 10.77
C LEU A 203 7.72 -14.32 11.95
N LEU A 204 6.89 -14.75 12.90
CA LEU A 204 6.55 -13.97 14.09
C LEU A 204 7.75 -13.82 15.05
N ASP A 205 8.60 -14.84 15.15
CA ASP A 205 9.80 -14.83 15.99
C ASP A 205 10.97 -14.07 15.37
N ASN A 206 10.94 -13.79 14.06
CA ASN A 206 12.00 -13.05 13.38
C ASN A 206 12.14 -11.64 13.96
N PRO A 207 13.26 -11.28 14.62
CA PRO A 207 13.43 -9.95 15.21
C PRO A 207 13.53 -8.82 14.18
N ASN A 208 13.86 -9.15 12.93
CA ASN A 208 13.97 -8.19 11.84
C ASN A 208 12.65 -8.00 11.05
N ALA A 209 11.62 -8.79 11.35
CA ALA A 209 10.32 -8.63 10.74
C ALA A 209 9.58 -7.42 11.34
N SER A 210 8.91 -6.65 10.49
CA SER A 210 8.10 -5.50 10.90
C SER A 210 7.09 -5.91 11.98
N GLN A 211 7.03 -5.15 13.07
CA GLN A 211 6.03 -5.37 14.12
C GLN A 211 4.61 -5.24 13.57
N SER A 212 4.38 -4.28 12.66
CA SER A 212 3.12 -4.12 11.95
C SER A 212 2.64 -5.40 11.27
N LEU A 213 3.55 -6.13 10.62
CA LEU A 213 3.21 -7.39 9.96
C LEU A 213 2.81 -8.46 10.99
N LYS A 214 3.55 -8.54 12.09
CA LYS A 214 3.26 -9.50 13.18
C LYS A 214 1.89 -9.22 13.79
N ASP A 215 1.58 -7.95 14.04
CA ASP A 215 0.29 -7.53 14.56
C ASP A 215 -0.84 -7.88 13.58
N TYR A 216 -0.60 -7.66 12.29
CA TYR A 216 -1.57 -7.99 11.25
C TYR A 216 -1.82 -9.51 11.14
N ILE A 217 -0.77 -10.33 11.19
CA ILE A 217 -0.89 -11.81 11.21
C ILE A 217 -1.64 -12.27 12.47
N ASN A 218 -1.29 -11.77 13.65
CA ASN A 218 -1.95 -12.18 14.89
C ASN A 218 -3.42 -11.75 14.91
N LYS A 219 -3.74 -10.57 14.40
CA LYS A 219 -5.10 -10.03 14.39
C LYS A 219 -6.09 -10.86 13.58
N TYR A 220 -5.67 -11.41 12.44
CA TYR A 220 -6.55 -12.18 11.54
C TYR A 220 -6.29 -13.69 11.60
N SER A 221 -5.60 -14.18 12.65
CA SER A 221 -5.35 -15.61 12.86
C SER A 221 -6.67 -16.40 12.89
N GLY A 222 -6.85 -17.30 11.92
CA GLY A 222 -8.07 -18.07 11.71
C GLY A 222 -9.09 -17.42 10.76
N GLU A 223 -8.73 -16.34 10.06
CA GLU A 223 -9.65 -15.58 9.22
C GLU A 223 -9.00 -15.11 7.90
N ILE A 224 -9.84 -14.68 6.96
CA ILE A 224 -9.37 -13.96 5.76
C ILE A 224 -8.86 -12.59 6.17
N ALA A 225 -7.61 -12.28 5.80
CA ALA A 225 -7.00 -10.96 6.00
C ALA A 225 -7.85 -9.86 5.36
N GLU A 226 -7.92 -8.69 5.99
CA GLU A 226 -8.69 -7.57 5.46
C GLU A 226 -7.87 -6.71 4.50
N ARG A 227 -8.38 -6.40 3.30
CA ARG A 227 -7.71 -5.44 2.40
C ARG A 227 -7.32 -4.16 3.16
N ASN A 228 -6.03 -3.83 3.10
CA ASN A 228 -5.42 -2.68 3.77
C ASN A 228 -5.51 -2.73 5.30
N GLY A 229 -5.47 -3.93 5.89
CA GLY A 229 -5.45 -4.16 7.33
C GLY A 229 -4.13 -3.80 8.02
N GLY A 230 -2.99 -3.95 7.33
CA GLY A 230 -1.66 -3.63 7.85
C GLY A 230 -1.44 -2.12 8.00
N VAL A 231 -0.62 -1.69 8.95
CA VAL A 231 -0.40 -0.25 9.26
C VAL A 231 1.09 0.05 9.24
N ASN A 232 1.56 0.86 8.31
CA ASN A 232 2.95 1.29 8.33
C ASN A 232 3.19 2.39 9.36
N ASP A 233 4.39 2.36 9.94
CA ASP A 233 4.85 3.37 10.89
C ASP A 233 5.05 4.74 10.24
N PHE A 234 5.27 5.74 11.09
CA PHE A 234 5.52 7.09 10.65
C PHE A 234 6.97 7.25 10.22
N PHE A 235 7.20 7.82 9.03
CA PHE A 235 8.52 8.22 8.57
C PHE A 235 8.49 9.66 8.07
N GLY A 236 9.65 10.31 8.01
CA GLY A 236 9.76 11.65 7.47
C GLY A 236 11.16 12.02 7.02
N ILE A 237 11.23 13.07 6.21
CA ILE A 237 12.46 13.61 5.63
C ILE A 237 12.65 15.06 6.04
N VAL A 238 13.91 15.47 6.15
CA VAL A 238 14.31 16.86 6.41
C VAL A 238 15.09 17.36 5.20
N ASP A 239 14.63 18.45 4.58
CA ASP A 239 15.35 19.15 3.53
C ASP A 239 15.88 20.48 4.08
N LEU A 240 17.06 20.88 3.63
CA LEU A 240 17.72 22.12 4.02
C LEU A 240 17.96 22.99 2.77
N LYS A 241 17.77 24.29 2.89
CA LYS A 241 18.14 25.27 1.87
C LYS A 241 18.96 26.38 2.50
N LEU A 242 20.11 26.72 1.93
CA LEU A 242 20.83 27.94 2.26
C LEU A 242 20.85 28.82 1.01
N SER A 243 20.43 30.08 1.14
CA SER A 243 20.49 31.06 0.07
C SER A 243 21.24 32.31 0.50
N TYR A 244 21.98 32.91 -0.43
CA TYR A 244 22.64 34.20 -0.28
C TYR A 244 22.20 35.13 -1.40
N GLN A 245 21.57 36.24 -1.05
CA GLN A 245 21.11 37.26 -1.98
C GLN A 245 22.02 38.49 -1.96
N LEU A 246 22.73 38.71 -3.07
CA LEU A 246 23.53 39.89 -3.33
C LEU A 246 22.71 40.93 -4.10
N HIS A 247 22.48 42.09 -3.49
CA HIS A 247 21.83 43.21 -4.17
C HIS A 247 22.88 44.01 -4.96
N LEU A 248 22.76 44.05 -6.29
CA LEU A 248 23.64 44.84 -7.15
C LEU A 248 23.23 46.33 -7.14
N ASN A 249 21.93 46.58 -7.09
CA ASN A 249 21.34 47.90 -6.86
C ASN A 249 19.87 47.73 -6.38
N LYS A 250 19.08 48.81 -6.38
CA LYS A 250 17.69 48.79 -5.91
C LYS A 250 16.74 47.92 -6.76
N LYS A 251 17.12 47.58 -8.00
CA LYS A 251 16.29 46.78 -8.93
C LYS A 251 16.86 45.40 -9.17
N HIS A 252 18.19 45.26 -9.17
CA HIS A 252 18.86 44.03 -9.56
C HIS A 252 19.47 43.28 -8.38
N SER A 253 19.26 41.97 -8.33
CA SER A 253 19.88 41.08 -7.35
C SER A 253 20.30 39.75 -7.97
N ILE A 254 21.31 39.12 -7.37
CA ILE A 254 21.75 37.75 -7.69
C ILE A 254 21.59 36.92 -6.42
N GLU A 255 20.86 35.81 -6.50
CA GLU A 255 20.76 34.83 -5.41
C GLU A 255 21.52 33.56 -5.79
N PHE A 256 22.40 33.15 -4.89
CA PHE A 256 23.02 31.82 -4.91
C PHE A 256 22.28 30.94 -3.90
N SER A 257 21.96 29.70 -4.26
CA SER A 257 21.37 28.75 -3.33
C SER A 257 22.05 27.40 -3.36
N GLY A 258 22.06 26.73 -2.21
CA GLY A 258 22.37 25.32 -2.07
C GLY A 258 21.22 24.63 -1.34
N ASP A 259 20.65 23.62 -1.97
CA ASP A 259 19.57 22.79 -1.44
C ASP A 259 20.13 21.39 -1.14
N VAL A 260 19.90 20.90 0.07
CA VAL A 260 20.22 19.53 0.50
C VAL A 260 18.93 18.80 0.81
N PHE A 261 18.51 17.95 -0.11
CA PHE A 261 17.36 17.07 0.07
C PHE A 261 17.74 15.90 0.95
N ASN A 262 16.84 15.50 1.85
CA ASN A 262 17.05 14.42 2.81
C ASN A 262 18.35 14.60 3.64
N PHE A 263 18.57 15.79 4.17
CA PHE A 263 19.73 16.17 4.98
C PHE A 263 20.00 15.22 6.17
N ALA A 264 18.94 14.69 6.81
CA ALA A 264 19.11 13.71 7.88
C ALA A 264 19.83 12.44 7.39
N ASN A 265 19.58 12.01 6.15
CA ASN A 265 20.26 10.86 5.54
C ASN A 265 21.74 11.14 5.23
N LEU A 266 22.09 12.38 4.88
CA LEU A 266 23.49 12.82 4.73
C LEU A 266 24.27 12.63 6.04
N LEU A 267 23.64 12.94 7.18
CA LEU A 267 24.24 12.77 8.49
C LEU A 267 24.29 11.29 8.93
N ASN A 268 23.23 10.53 8.68
CA ASN A 268 23.15 9.11 8.99
C ASN A 268 22.30 8.39 7.96
N LYS A 269 22.89 7.40 7.28
CA LYS A 269 22.24 6.61 6.21
C LYS A 269 20.95 5.90 6.62
N LYS A 270 20.70 5.72 7.94
CA LYS A 270 19.46 5.13 8.48
C LYS A 270 18.35 6.16 8.71
N TRP A 271 18.64 7.45 8.67
CA TRP A 271 17.64 8.51 8.88
C TRP A 271 17.05 8.95 7.54
N GLY A 272 15.79 9.38 7.58
CA GLY A 272 15.08 9.84 6.38
C GLY A 272 14.87 8.75 5.33
N VAL A 273 14.78 7.49 5.77
CA VAL A 273 14.54 6.33 4.91
C VAL A 273 13.09 5.88 5.07
N ASN A 274 12.45 5.52 3.96
CA ASN A 274 11.10 4.99 3.99
C ASN A 274 11.11 3.48 4.30
N GLU A 275 10.57 3.11 5.46
CA GLU A 275 10.46 1.73 5.95
C GLU A 275 9.00 1.22 5.92
N THR A 276 8.25 1.55 4.86
CA THR A 276 6.88 1.05 4.65
C THR A 276 6.86 -0.31 3.93
N LEU A 277 5.96 -1.20 4.34
CA LEU A 277 5.57 -2.37 3.57
C LEU A 277 4.49 -2.01 2.53
N GLY A 278 4.66 -2.53 1.31
CA GLY A 278 3.57 -2.68 0.34
C GLY A 278 2.81 -4.00 0.54
N ASN A 279 1.89 -4.35 -0.36
CA ASN A 279 1.19 -5.64 -0.30
C ASN A 279 2.19 -6.81 -0.21
N GLN A 280 1.90 -7.75 0.68
CA GLN A 280 2.80 -8.83 1.07
C GLN A 280 2.19 -10.18 0.71
N ALA A 281 2.85 -10.99 -0.11
CA ALA A 281 2.47 -12.40 -0.24
C ALA A 281 2.89 -13.14 1.04
N LEU A 282 1.92 -13.60 1.83
CA LEU A 282 2.17 -14.34 3.07
C LEU A 282 2.65 -15.75 2.76
N TYR A 283 2.03 -16.38 1.75
CA TYR A 283 2.32 -17.75 1.35
C TYR A 283 2.84 -17.82 -0.09
N ALA A 284 3.31 -19.00 -0.45
CA ALA A 284 3.42 -19.48 -1.83
C ALA A 284 2.65 -20.80 -1.92
N VAL A 285 1.90 -20.98 -3.01
CA VAL A 285 1.19 -22.22 -3.31
C VAL A 285 2.18 -23.26 -3.83
N SER A 286 2.07 -24.50 -3.35
CA SER A 286 2.93 -25.60 -3.79
C SER A 286 2.18 -26.78 -4.40
N ALA A 287 0.89 -26.94 -4.13
CA ALA A 287 0.07 -28.01 -4.70
C ALA A 287 -1.43 -27.72 -4.51
N PHE A 288 -2.27 -28.54 -5.14
CA PHE A 288 -3.71 -28.57 -4.91
C PHE A 288 -4.21 -30.01 -4.78
N ASP A 289 -4.95 -30.29 -3.71
CA ASP A 289 -5.64 -31.56 -3.47
C ASP A 289 -7.05 -31.49 -4.06
N THR A 290 -7.25 -32.17 -5.19
CA THR A 290 -8.53 -32.21 -5.90
C THR A 290 -9.64 -32.90 -5.10
N ALA A 291 -9.30 -33.90 -4.28
CA ALA A 291 -10.29 -34.68 -3.52
C ALA A 291 -10.83 -33.86 -2.34
N ASN A 292 -9.91 -33.24 -1.60
CA ASN A 292 -10.26 -32.44 -0.42
C ASN A 292 -10.55 -30.97 -0.74
N LYS A 293 -10.33 -30.54 -2.00
CA LYS A 293 -10.51 -29.16 -2.46
C LYS A 293 -9.71 -28.18 -1.59
N ALA A 294 -8.42 -28.44 -1.46
CA ALA A 294 -7.54 -27.69 -0.58
C ALA A 294 -6.21 -27.37 -1.26
N TYR A 295 -5.74 -26.14 -1.11
CA TYR A 295 -4.40 -25.75 -1.53
C TYR A 295 -3.36 -26.11 -0.45
N THR A 296 -2.17 -26.48 -0.91
CA THR A 296 -1.00 -26.63 -0.05
C THR A 296 -0.16 -25.37 -0.11
N TYR A 297 0.18 -24.84 1.06
CA TYR A 297 0.93 -23.61 1.21
C TYR A 297 2.27 -23.84 1.90
N ARG A 298 3.23 -22.97 1.61
CA ARG A 298 4.37 -22.67 2.49
C ARG A 298 4.40 -21.18 2.79
N VAL A 299 4.90 -20.79 3.96
CA VAL A 299 5.16 -19.37 4.25
C VAL A 299 6.28 -18.88 3.35
N ASN A 300 6.04 -17.76 2.67
CA ASN A 300 6.97 -17.16 1.69
C ASN A 300 7.40 -15.74 2.07
N ASN A 301 6.86 -15.21 3.17
CA ASN A 301 7.17 -13.88 3.65
C ASN A 301 8.26 -13.93 4.74
N THR A 302 9.22 -13.00 4.69
CA THR A 302 10.25 -12.84 5.74
C THR A 302 9.90 -11.72 6.73
N GLY A 303 8.96 -10.86 6.36
CA GLY A 303 8.52 -9.68 7.10
C GLY A 303 9.52 -8.54 7.16
N ILE A 304 10.68 -8.71 6.53
CA ILE A 304 11.76 -7.73 6.56
C ILE A 304 11.40 -6.59 5.61
N VAL A 305 11.36 -5.38 6.15
CA VAL A 305 11.17 -4.18 5.36
C VAL A 305 12.40 -3.96 4.49
N THR A 306 12.20 -3.75 3.20
CA THR A 306 13.27 -3.25 2.32
C THR A 306 13.18 -1.73 2.29
N PRO A 307 14.15 -1.01 2.90
CA PRO A 307 14.08 0.43 2.96
C PRO A 307 14.17 1.05 1.55
N SER A 308 13.43 2.13 1.33
CA SER A 308 13.34 2.82 0.03
C SER A 308 13.39 4.33 0.18
N GLY A 309 13.38 5.04 -0.95
CA GLY A 309 13.49 6.49 -1.02
C GLY A 309 14.81 6.95 -1.62
N ASN A 310 14.87 8.23 -1.99
CA ASN A 310 16.10 8.82 -2.49
C ASN A 310 17.06 9.06 -1.32
N PRO A 311 18.34 8.68 -1.46
CA PRO A 311 19.39 9.21 -0.61
C PRO A 311 19.42 10.74 -0.64
N TRP A 312 20.31 11.33 0.16
CA TRP A 312 20.54 12.76 0.09
C TRP A 312 20.98 13.21 -1.32
N GLN A 313 20.52 14.40 -1.72
CA GLN A 313 20.88 15.04 -2.98
C GLN A 313 21.22 16.50 -2.72
N ILE A 314 22.25 17.01 -3.40
CA ILE A 314 22.61 18.43 -3.36
C ILE A 314 22.28 19.07 -4.70
N GLN A 315 21.62 20.21 -4.68
CA GLN A 315 21.36 21.06 -5.83
C GLN A 315 21.91 22.46 -5.57
N ILE A 316 22.52 23.07 -6.58
CA ILE A 316 23.01 24.45 -6.53
C ILE A 316 22.17 25.28 -7.50
N GLY A 317 21.78 26.48 -7.08
CA GLY A 317 20.96 27.40 -7.85
C GLY A 317 21.61 28.76 -8.01
N LEU A 318 21.31 29.41 -9.13
CA LEU A 318 21.60 30.81 -9.40
C LEU A 318 20.33 31.46 -9.93
N ARG A 319 19.90 32.56 -9.31
CA ARG A 319 18.73 33.33 -9.75
C ARG A 319 19.11 34.80 -9.90
N TYR A 320 18.73 35.39 -11.03
CA TYR A 320 18.81 36.83 -11.24
C TYR A 320 17.42 37.45 -11.08
N GLY A 321 17.31 38.46 -10.23
CA GLY A 321 16.11 39.29 -10.07
C GLY A 321 16.32 40.67 -10.69
N PHE A 322 15.29 41.19 -11.35
CA PHE A 322 15.26 42.49 -12.03
C PHE A 322 14.03 43.31 -11.64
#